data_AF-A0A1F3ZV28-F1
#
_entry.id   AF-A0A1F3ZV28-F1
#
_cell.length_a   1.000
_cell.length_b   1.000
_cell.length_c   1.000
_cell.angle_alpha   90.00
_cell.angle_beta   90.00
_cell.angle_gamma   90.00
#
_symmetry.space_group_name_H-M   'P 1'
#
loop_
_entity.id
_entity.type
_entity.pdbx_description
1 polymer ?
#
loop_
_entity_poly.entity_id
_entity_poly.type
_entity_poly.pdbx_seq_one_letter_code
_entity_poly.pdbx_strand_id
1 'polypeptide(L)'
;MTPLHLSHNHFELFGLPARFAVDLRQLDLGYRDMQSRVHPDRFANASEAERRVSMQWATRVNEAYQTLRVPLRRAGYLLELAGIDPGVESKTAMPADFLAEQ
;
A
#
# COMPACT_ATOMS: atom_id res chain seq x y z
N MET A 1 7.62 -2.60 19.94
CA MET A 1 6.51 -2.70 18.97
C MET A 1 6.10 -1.30 18.61
N THR A 2 6.15 -0.94 17.32
CA THR A 2 5.81 0.40 16.86
C THR A 2 4.28 0.59 16.93
N PRO A 3 3.76 1.66 17.57
CA PRO A 3 2.33 1.93 17.60
C PRO A 3 1.78 2.09 16.17
N LEU A 4 0.54 1.67 15.94
CA LEU A 4 -0.15 1.81 14.65
C LEU A 4 -0.66 3.25 14.51
N HIS A 5 0.00 4.05 13.68
CA HIS A 5 -0.44 5.40 13.36
C HIS A 5 -1.09 5.40 11.97
N LEU A 6 -2.27 6.01 11.87
CA LEU A 6 -2.97 6.20 10.59
C LEU A 6 -2.15 7.03 9.58
N SER A 7 -1.12 7.73 10.03
CA SER A 7 -0.23 8.56 9.21
C SER A 7 0.91 7.78 8.54
N HIS A 8 1.17 6.52 8.93
CA HIS A 8 2.25 5.72 8.35
C HIS A 8 2.04 5.44 6.87
N ASN A 9 3.08 5.57 6.06
CA ASN A 9 3.03 5.18 4.65
C ASN A 9 2.87 3.65 4.49
N HIS A 10 2.61 3.17 3.27
CA HIS A 10 2.36 1.75 3.03
C HIS A 10 3.52 0.84 3.44
N PHE A 11 4.77 1.30 3.32
CA PHE A 11 5.94 0.51 3.72
C PHE A 11 6.05 0.40 5.23
N GLU A 12 5.89 1.52 5.93
CA GLU A 12 5.90 1.57 7.40
C GLU A 12 4.81 0.70 8.02
N LEU A 13 3.65 0.60 7.36
CA LEU A 13 2.54 -0.25 7.80
C LEU A 13 2.92 -1.73 7.92
N PHE A 14 3.88 -2.19 7.12
CA PHE A 14 4.38 -3.57 7.13
C PHE A 14 5.81 -3.69 7.67
N GLY A 15 6.38 -2.62 8.23
CA GLY A 15 7.75 -2.61 8.74
C GLY A 15 8.82 -2.79 7.64
N LEU A 16 8.52 -2.34 6.42
CA LEU A 16 9.40 -2.45 5.26
C LEU A 16 10.14 -1.13 4.99
N PRO A 17 11.36 -1.18 4.42
CA PRO A 17 12.01 0.03 3.90
C PRO A 17 11.27 0.55 2.66
N ALA A 18 11.13 1.88 2.56
CA ALA A 18 10.54 2.55 1.40
C ALA A 18 11.49 2.54 0.20
N ARG A 19 11.50 1.43 -0.55
CA ARG A 19 12.31 1.22 -1.76
C ARG A 19 11.57 0.37 -2.78
N PHE A 20 11.98 0.45 -4.04
CA PHE A 20 11.34 -0.33 -5.10
C PHE A 20 11.53 -1.84 -4.94
N ALA A 21 12.70 -2.28 -4.45
CA ALA A 21 12.97 -3.68 -4.17
C ALA A 21 12.32 -4.12 -2.84
N VAL A 22 11.14 -4.72 -2.93
CA VAL A 22 10.39 -5.25 -1.80
C VAL A 22 10.52 -6.77 -1.73
N ASP A 23 10.81 -7.27 -0.52
CA ASP A 23 10.69 -8.69 -0.21
C ASP A 23 9.20 -9.05 -0.06
N LEU A 24 8.65 -9.73 -1.07
CA LEU A 24 7.24 -10.10 -1.09
C LEU A 24 6.86 -11.08 0.02
N ARG A 25 7.80 -11.89 0.52
CA ARG A 25 7.51 -12.81 1.63
C ARG A 25 7.29 -12.04 2.91
N GLN A 26 8.13 -11.02 3.18
CA GLN A 26 7.93 -10.15 4.33
C GLN A 26 6.68 -9.28 4.21
N LEU A 27 6.36 -8.83 3.00
CA LEU A 27 5.08 -8.14 2.74
C LEU A 27 3.87 -9.03 3.07
N ASP A 28 3.88 -10.30 2.62
CA ASP A 28 2.81 -11.26 2.90
C ASP A 28 2.67 -11.56 4.40
N LEU A 29 3.80 -11.69 5.12
CA LEU A 29 3.80 -11.89 6.57
C LEU A 29 3.23 -10.68 7.32
N GLY A 30 3.70 -9.47 6.98
CA GLY A 30 3.19 -8.23 7.57
C GLY A 30 1.70 -8.02 7.29
N TYR A 31 1.25 -8.36 6.08
CA TYR A 31 -0.17 -8.29 5.72
C TYR A 31 -1.05 -9.22 6.57
N ARG A 32 -0.64 -10.46 6.77
CA ARG A 32 -1.38 -11.43 7.59
C ARG A 32 -1.43 -11.02 9.06
N ASP A 33 -0.31 -10.55 9.61
CA ASP A 33 -0.26 -10.02 10.99
C ASP A 33 -1.22 -8.83 11.13
N MET A 34 -1.17 -7.87 10.22
CA MET A 34 -2.06 -6.71 10.24
C MET A 34 -3.53 -7.08 10.06
N GLN A 35 -3.87 -7.94 9.10
CA GLN A 35 -5.24 -8.44 8.93
C GLN A 35 -5.77 -9.07 10.22
N SER A 36 -4.96 -9.90 10.90
CA SER A 36 -5.38 -10.56 12.14
C SER A 36 -5.71 -9.59 13.27
N ARG A 37 -5.16 -8.36 13.23
CA ARG A 37 -5.40 -7.31 14.22
C ARG A 37 -6.64 -6.48 13.90
N VAL A 38 -6.93 -6.30 12.61
CA VAL A 38 -7.98 -5.37 12.14
C VAL A 38 -9.23 -6.08 11.62
N HIS A 39 -9.25 -7.41 11.59
CA HIS A 39 -10.37 -8.18 11.02
C HIS A 39 -11.69 -7.92 11.75
N PRO A 40 -12.79 -7.63 11.03
CA PRO A 40 -14.08 -7.27 11.62
C PRO A 40 -14.66 -8.37 12.53
N ASP A 41 -14.34 -9.65 12.30
CA ASP A 41 -14.77 -10.74 13.18
C ASP A 41 -14.28 -10.59 14.64
N ARG A 42 -13.13 -9.94 14.86
CA ARG A 42 -12.67 -9.62 16.23
C ARG A 42 -13.52 -8.56 16.91
N PHE A 43 -14.24 -7.78 16.11
CA PHE A 43 -15.07 -6.66 16.54
C PHE A 43 -16.56 -6.98 16.38
N ALA A 44 -16.92 -8.26 16.18
CA ALA A 44 -18.31 -8.70 16.08
C ALA A 44 -19.12 -8.40 17.35
N ASN A 45 -18.48 -8.27 18.52
CA ASN A 45 -19.11 -7.84 19.77
C ASN A 45 -18.74 -6.41 20.19
N ALA A 46 -18.01 -5.68 19.34
CA ALA A 46 -17.56 -4.31 19.63
C ALA A 46 -18.65 -3.28 19.31
N SER A 47 -18.47 -2.07 19.85
CA SER A 47 -19.31 -0.92 19.53
C SER A 47 -19.28 -0.56 18.05
N GLU A 48 -20.29 0.17 17.58
CA GLU A 48 -20.34 0.61 16.19
C GLU A 48 -19.13 1.48 15.80
N ALA A 49 -18.65 2.31 16.73
CA ALA A 49 -17.45 3.12 16.54
C ALA A 49 -16.20 2.26 16.33
N GLU A 50 -16.01 1.22 17.15
CA GLU A 50 -14.88 0.29 17.02
C GLU A 50 -14.94 -0.51 15.72
N ARG A 51 -16.13 -0.98 15.33
CA ARG A 51 -16.31 -1.66 14.04
C ARG A 51 -15.97 -0.74 12.87
N ARG A 52 -16.35 0.54 12.94
CA ARG A 52 -16.02 1.53 11.90
C ARG A 52 -14.53 1.75 11.77
N VAL A 53 -13.82 1.86 12.90
CA VAL A 53 -12.36 1.97 12.93
C VAL A 53 -11.70 0.70 12.36
N SER A 54 -12.19 -0.49 12.73
CA SER A 54 -11.72 -1.77 12.17
C SER A 54 -11.87 -1.82 10.64
N MET A 55 -13.02 -1.39 10.11
CA MET A 55 -13.24 -1.34 8.65
C MET A 55 -12.29 -0.37 7.95
N GLN A 56 -12.06 0.83 8.50
CA GLN A 56 -11.11 1.79 7.94
C GLN A 56 -9.69 1.21 7.89
N TRP A 57 -9.28 0.53 8.95
CA TRP A 57 -7.99 -0.14 9.01
C TRP A 57 -7.88 -1.30 8.01
N ALA A 58 -8.92 -2.13 7.88
CA ALA A 58 -8.93 -3.23 6.93
C ALA A 58 -8.78 -2.74 5.49
N THR A 59 -9.50 -1.66 5.12
CA THR A 59 -9.36 -1.01 3.81
C THR A 59 -7.93 -0.50 3.58
N ARG A 60 -7.37 0.24 4.55
CA ARG A 60 -6.00 0.77 4.46
C ARG A 60 -4.94 -0.32 4.30
N VAL A 61 -5.04 -1.39 5.08
CA VAL A 61 -4.10 -2.53 5.02
C VAL A 61 -4.18 -3.23 3.66
N ASN A 62 -5.40 -3.42 3.13
CA ASN A 62 -5.58 -4.01 1.81
C ASN A 62 -5.00 -3.14 0.69
N GLU A 63 -5.28 -1.83 0.71
CA GLU A 63 -4.76 -0.89 -0.28
C GLU A 63 -3.24 -0.84 -0.27
N ALA A 64 -2.63 -0.71 0.92
CA ALA A 64 -1.18 -0.71 1.08
C ALA A 64 -0.55 -1.99 0.52
N TYR A 65 -1.12 -3.15 0.84
CA TYR A 65 -0.64 -4.44 0.35
C TYR A 65 -0.71 -4.55 -1.17
N GLN A 66 -1.85 -4.19 -1.77
CA GLN A 66 -2.04 -4.24 -3.23
C GLN A 66 -1.10 -3.28 -3.97
N THR A 67 -0.89 -2.08 -3.41
CA THR A 67 0.02 -1.09 -3.96
C THR A 67 1.47 -1.58 -3.93
N LEU A 68 1.93 -2.14 -2.80
CA LEU A 68 3.30 -2.61 -2.68
C LEU A 68 3.57 -3.94 -3.40
N ARG A 69 2.56 -4.78 -3.61
CA ARG A 69 2.73 -6.08 -4.29
C ARG A 69 2.93 -5.94 -5.80
N VAL A 70 2.28 -4.97 -6.44
CA VAL A 70 2.33 -4.75 -7.89
C VAL A 70 3.47 -3.79 -8.25
N PRO A 71 4.49 -4.20 -9.05
CA PRO A 71 5.66 -3.35 -9.33
C PRO A 71 5.31 -1.97 -9.88
N LEU A 72 4.38 -1.88 -10.84
CA LEU A 72 3.97 -0.60 -11.43
C LEU A 72 3.33 0.34 -10.41
N ARG A 73 2.41 -0.18 -9.58
CA ARG A 73 1.76 0.60 -8.52
C ARG A 73 2.76 1.04 -7.46
N ARG A 74 3.70 0.17 -7.10
CA ARG A 74 4.78 0.48 -6.16
C ARG A 74 5.70 1.59 -6.68
N ALA A 75 6.03 1.57 -7.98
CA ALA A 75 6.80 2.65 -8.60
C ALA A 75 6.05 3.98 -8.52
N GLY A 76 4.77 4.02 -8.91
CA GLY A 76 3.93 5.21 -8.80
C GLY A 76 3.87 5.74 -7.36
N TYR A 77 3.64 4.85 -6.39
CA TYR A 77 3.59 5.22 -4.98
C TYR A 77 4.91 5.80 -4.45
N LEU A 78 6.07 5.28 -4.89
CA LEU A 78 7.36 5.86 -4.51
C LEU A 78 7.56 7.26 -5.09
N LEU A 79 7.05 7.53 -6.29
CA LEU A 79 7.06 8.86 -6.89
C LEU A 79 6.15 9.80 -6.12
N GLU A 80 4.94 9.36 -5.75
CA GLU A 80 4.02 10.13 -4.91
C GLU A 80 4.65 10.50 -3.55
N LEU A 81 5.34 9.56 -2.89
CA LEU A 81 6.09 9.83 -1.65
C LEU A 81 7.22 10.85 -1.83
N ALA A 82 7.78 10.95 -3.04
CA ALA A 82 8.78 11.95 -3.40
C ALA A 82 8.15 13.29 -3.88
N GLY A 83 6.81 13.41 -3.89
CA GLY A 83 6.09 14.57 -4.39
C GLY A 83 6.11 14.71 -5.92
N ILE A 84 6.34 13.60 -6.64
CA ILE A 84 6.41 13.55 -8.10
C ILE A 84 5.11 12.93 -8.63
N ASP A 85 4.40 13.63 -9.51
CA ASP A 85 3.27 13.07 -10.24
C ASP A 85 3.79 12.13 -11.35
N PRO A 86 3.46 10.82 -11.31
CA PRO A 86 3.90 9.86 -12.33
C PRO A 86 3.27 10.11 -13.70
N GLY A 87 2.30 11.02 -13.84
CA GLY A 87 1.76 11.45 -15.14
C GLY A 87 1.09 10.31 -15.92
N VAL A 88 0.57 9.29 -15.23
CA VAL A 88 0.06 8.03 -15.82
C VAL A 88 -1.07 8.27 -16.83
N GLU A 89 -1.78 9.40 -16.72
CA GLU A 89 -2.84 9.79 -17.66
C GLU A 89 -2.34 10.61 -18.87
N SER A 90 -1.12 11.17 -18.80
CA SER A 90 -0.51 11.93 -19.90
C SER A 90 0.31 11.00 -20.80
N LYS A 91 -0.36 10.31 -21.73
CA LYS A 91 0.24 9.57 -22.85
C LYS A 91 0.93 10.45 -23.91
N THR A 92 1.46 11.60 -23.54
CA THR A 92 1.89 12.63 -24.50
C THR A 92 3.39 12.84 -24.41
N ALA A 93 4.07 12.37 -25.46
CA ALA A 93 5.52 12.41 -25.74
C ALA A 93 6.34 11.21 -25.26
N MET A 94 6.00 10.00 -25.71
CA MET A 94 7.03 8.96 -25.82
C MET A 94 7.98 9.31 -26.99
N PRO A 95 9.31 9.17 -26.83
CA PRO A 95 10.24 9.41 -27.93
C PRO A 95 9.95 8.47 -29.10
N ALA A 96 10.12 8.98 -30.33
CA ALA A 96 9.78 8.25 -31.56
C ALA A 96 10.48 6.89 -31.65
N ASP A 97 11.72 6.80 -31.17
CA ASP A 97 12.50 5.56 -31.17
C ASP A 97 11.85 4.46 -30.31
N PHE A 98 11.14 4.80 -29.23
CA PHE A 98 10.41 3.84 -28.38
C PHE A 98 9.12 3.32 -29.04
N LEU A 99 8.52 4.10 -29.96
CA LEU A 99 7.31 3.71 -30.69
C LEU A 99 7.60 2.80 -31.89
N ALA A 100 8.82 2.87 -32.44
CA ALA A 100 9.22 2.11 -33.61
C ALA A 100 9.51 0.62 -33.33
N GLU A 101 9.66 0.24 -32.06
CA GLU A 101 10.03 -1.12 -31.62
C GLU A 101 8.86 -1.96 -31.02
N GLN A 102 7.59 -1.59 -31.25
CA GLN A 102 6.42 -2.36 -30.74
C GLN A 102 5.95 -3.49 -31.66
#